data_AF-A0A963MBW1-F1
#
_entry.id   AF-A0A963MBW1-F1
#
_cell.length_a   1.000
_cell.length_b   1.000
_cell.length_c   1.000
_cell.angle_alpha   90.00
_cell.angle_beta   90.00
_cell.angle_gamma   90.00
#
_symmetry.space_group_name_H-M   'P 1'
#
loop_
_entity.id
_entity.type
_entity.pdbx_description
1 polymer ?
#
loop_
_entity_poly.entity_id
_entity_poly.type
_entity_poly.pdbx_seq_one_letter_code
_entity_poly.pdbx_strand_id
1 'polypeptide(L)'
;ALLEKKLVAEKIAATVVNASISGDTTSGGRSRLAPLLARHQPTLVVLELGGNDALRGLSLTMTEANLDAMAQAALQAGARVLLVGMQMPPNYGARYAEQFAAIYADVARKHKAALVPFLLKGVADAPDPLKLFQADRIHPNAAAQPTLLANVWPVLKGLL
;
A
#
# COMPACT_ATOMS: atom_id res chain seq x y z
N ALA A 1 14.62 -6.61 6.81
CA ALA A 1 13.99 -5.32 6.44
C ALA A 1 13.70 -4.47 7.69
N LEU A 2 13.33 -3.18 7.55
CA LEU A 2 13.02 -2.31 8.71
C LEU A 2 11.80 -2.78 9.51
N LEU A 3 10.75 -3.26 8.83
CA LEU A 3 9.55 -3.79 9.49
C LEU A 3 9.88 -5.01 10.37
N GLU A 4 10.65 -5.97 9.86
CA GLU A 4 11.07 -7.15 10.64
C GLU A 4 11.92 -6.76 11.86
N LYS A 5 12.84 -5.79 11.70
CA LYS A 5 13.59 -5.24 12.84
C LYS A 5 12.66 -4.61 13.89
N LYS A 6 11.61 -3.91 13.44
CA LYS A 6 10.61 -3.30 14.32
C LYS A 6 9.78 -4.36 15.06
N LEU A 7 9.38 -5.44 14.39
CA LEU A 7 8.69 -6.58 15.01
C LEU A 7 9.56 -7.23 16.10
N VAL A 8 10.83 -7.49 15.82
CA VAL A 8 11.78 -8.04 16.81
C VAL A 8 11.96 -7.11 18.01
N ALA A 9 12.14 -5.81 17.77
CA ALA A 9 12.30 -4.82 18.83
C ALA A 9 11.07 -4.72 19.75
N GLU A 10 9.88 -4.90 19.18
CA GLU A 10 8.60 -4.87 19.91
C GLU A 10 8.19 -6.26 20.44
N LYS A 11 9.05 -7.28 20.26
CA LYS A 11 8.84 -8.68 20.68
C LYS A 11 7.55 -9.29 20.12
N ILE A 12 7.19 -8.92 18.88
CA ILE A 12 6.02 -9.46 18.17
C ILE A 12 6.45 -10.64 17.32
N ALA A 13 5.89 -11.82 17.61
CA ALA A 13 6.15 -13.05 16.86
C ALA A 13 5.33 -13.08 15.56
N ALA A 14 5.77 -12.34 14.55
CA ALA A 14 5.17 -12.33 13.22
C ALA A 14 6.23 -12.57 12.13
N THR A 15 5.83 -13.24 11.06
CA THR A 15 6.67 -13.45 9.88
C THR A 15 6.17 -12.57 8.74
N VAL A 16 7.09 -11.88 8.06
CA VAL A 16 6.75 -11.01 6.92
C VAL A 16 7.07 -11.75 5.62
N VAL A 17 6.07 -11.87 4.75
CA VAL A 17 6.26 -12.37 3.38
C VAL A 17 6.23 -11.18 2.44
N ASN A 18 7.38 -10.84 1.86
CA ASN A 18 7.46 -9.79 0.84
C ASN A 18 7.11 -10.36 -0.54
N ALA A 19 5.93 -10.00 -1.05
CA ALA A 19 5.44 -10.39 -2.38
C ALA A 19 5.44 -9.22 -3.39
N SER A 20 6.08 -8.11 -3.05
CA SER A 20 6.16 -6.90 -3.87
C SER A 20 6.97 -7.12 -5.14
N ILE A 21 6.55 -6.49 -6.23
CA ILE A 21 7.27 -6.46 -7.52
C ILE A 21 7.35 -5.01 -7.98
N SER A 22 8.55 -4.55 -8.34
CA SER A 22 8.77 -3.22 -8.88
C SER A 22 7.99 -3.04 -10.19
N GLY A 23 7.22 -1.94 -10.28
CA GLY A 23 6.43 -1.63 -11.48
C GLY A 23 5.12 -2.39 -11.61
N ASP A 24 4.69 -3.13 -10.59
CA ASP A 24 3.44 -3.88 -10.60
C ASP A 24 2.22 -2.95 -10.55
N THR A 25 1.15 -3.34 -11.23
CA THR A 25 -0.14 -2.65 -11.24
C THR A 25 -1.15 -3.42 -10.39
N THR A 26 -2.31 -2.82 -10.11
CA THR A 26 -3.39 -3.54 -9.41
C THR A 26 -3.85 -4.80 -10.15
N SER A 27 -3.80 -4.80 -11.49
CA SER A 27 -4.12 -5.98 -12.29
C SER A 27 -3.11 -7.11 -12.11
N GLY A 28 -1.81 -6.80 -12.10
CA GLY A 28 -0.75 -7.77 -11.89
C GLY A 28 -0.78 -8.34 -10.47
N GLY A 29 -1.01 -7.49 -9.46
CA GLY A 29 -1.22 -7.93 -8.09
C GLY A 29 -2.41 -8.88 -7.95
N ARG A 30 -3.55 -8.53 -8.56
CA ARG A 30 -4.76 -9.36 -8.54
C ARG A 30 -4.53 -10.74 -9.14
N SER A 31 -3.86 -10.81 -10.30
CA SER A 31 -3.58 -12.09 -10.97
C SER A 31 -2.68 -13.01 -10.14
N ARG A 32 -1.81 -12.47 -9.28
CA ARG A 32 -0.87 -13.25 -8.46
C ARG A 32 -1.36 -13.57 -7.06
N LEU A 33 -2.43 -12.92 -6.58
CA LEU A 33 -2.84 -13.00 -5.19
C LEU A 33 -3.32 -14.42 -4.78
N ALA A 34 -4.17 -15.06 -5.58
CA ALA A 34 -4.74 -16.37 -5.23
C ALA A 34 -3.69 -17.45 -4.89
N PRO A 35 -2.65 -17.70 -5.72
CA PRO A 35 -1.62 -18.68 -5.37
C PRO A 35 -0.79 -18.25 -4.15
N LEU A 36 -0.61 -16.95 -3.89
CA LEU A 36 0.08 -16.46 -2.70
C LEU A 36 -0.72 -16.73 -1.42
N LEU A 37 -2.05 -16.50 -1.45
CA LEU A 37 -2.94 -16.79 -0.32
C LEU A 37 -2.92 -18.29 0.00
N ALA A 38 -3.03 -19.15 -1.01
CA ALA A 38 -3.01 -20.61 -0.82
C ALA A 38 -1.67 -21.10 -0.25
N ARG A 39 -0.55 -20.54 -0.74
CA ARG A 39 0.80 -20.94 -0.31
C ARG A 39 1.12 -20.51 1.12
N HIS A 40 0.78 -19.27 1.47
CA HIS A 40 1.26 -18.65 2.72
C HIS A 40 0.23 -18.65 3.84
N GLN A 41 -1.06 -18.81 3.52
CA GLN A 41 -2.17 -18.78 4.49
C GLN A 41 -2.03 -17.63 5.50
N PRO A 42 -1.88 -16.37 5.04
CA PRO A 42 -1.56 -15.26 5.91
C PRO A 42 -2.73 -14.91 6.84
N THR A 43 -2.43 -14.44 8.05
CA THR A 43 -3.43 -13.87 8.97
C THR A 43 -3.73 -12.40 8.71
N LEU A 44 -2.87 -11.73 7.94
CA LEU A 44 -2.97 -10.34 7.54
C LEU A 44 -2.38 -10.15 6.14
N VAL A 45 -3.11 -9.47 5.26
CA VAL A 45 -2.63 -9.04 3.94
C VAL A 45 -2.54 -7.52 3.91
N VAL A 46 -1.35 -7.02 3.55
CA VAL A 46 -1.10 -5.59 3.31
C VAL A 46 -1.12 -5.35 1.82
N LEU A 47 -2.08 -4.55 1.34
CA LEU A 47 -2.25 -4.19 -0.06
C LEU A 47 -1.72 -2.77 -0.31
N GLU A 48 -0.59 -2.67 -0.99
CA GLU A 48 0.07 -1.42 -1.39
C GLU A 48 0.30 -1.46 -2.92
N LEU A 49 -0.74 -1.08 -3.68
CA LEU A 49 -0.76 -1.06 -5.14
C LEU A 49 -1.59 0.12 -5.64
N GLY A 50 -1.45 0.46 -6.93
CA GLY A 50 -2.20 1.54 -7.59
C GLY A 50 -1.33 2.72 -8.03
N GLY A 51 -0.16 2.93 -7.42
CA GLY A 51 0.75 4.00 -7.83
C GLY A 51 1.17 3.90 -9.31
N ASN A 52 1.50 2.70 -9.79
CA ASN A 52 1.85 2.47 -11.20
C ASN A 52 0.64 2.60 -12.13
N ASP A 53 -0.56 2.23 -11.68
CA ASP A 53 -1.79 2.44 -12.43
C ASP A 53 -1.98 3.94 -12.71
N ALA A 54 -1.83 4.76 -11.66
CA ALA A 54 -1.98 6.20 -11.76
C ALA A 54 -0.88 6.86 -12.59
N LEU A 55 0.39 6.47 -12.39
CA LEU A 55 1.52 6.98 -13.18
C LEU A 55 1.38 6.65 -14.67
N ARG A 56 0.72 5.54 -15.03
CA ARG A 56 0.46 5.11 -16.41
C ARG A 56 -0.87 5.63 -16.97
N GLY A 57 -1.63 6.39 -16.19
CA GLY A 57 -2.95 6.90 -16.61
C GLY A 57 -3.99 5.80 -16.85
N LEU A 58 -3.90 4.68 -16.13
CA LEU A 58 -4.89 3.60 -16.22
C LEU A 58 -6.22 4.01 -15.58
N SER A 59 -7.28 3.28 -15.91
CA SER A 59 -8.64 3.53 -15.41
C SER A 59 -8.72 3.38 -13.89
N LEU A 60 -9.13 4.46 -13.22
CA LEU A 60 -9.38 4.48 -11.77
C LEU A 60 -10.46 3.46 -11.35
N THR A 61 -11.48 3.25 -12.18
CA THR A 61 -12.51 2.23 -11.95
C THR A 61 -11.91 0.81 -11.98
N MET A 62 -10.94 0.56 -12.86
CA MET A 62 -10.24 -0.73 -12.89
C MET A 62 -9.31 -0.89 -11.68
N THR A 63 -8.62 0.18 -11.28
CA THR A 63 -7.78 0.19 -10.07
C THR A 63 -8.62 -0.14 -8.83
N GLU A 64 -9.77 0.51 -8.67
CA GLU A 64 -10.72 0.23 -7.59
C GLU A 64 -11.23 -1.21 -7.64
N ALA A 65 -11.74 -1.66 -8.79
CA ALA A 65 -12.27 -3.02 -8.94
C ALA A 65 -11.22 -4.11 -8.64
N ASN A 66 -9.95 -3.86 -8.95
CA ASN A 66 -8.86 -4.78 -8.64
C ASN A 66 -8.52 -4.79 -7.14
N LEU A 67 -8.43 -3.62 -6.50
CA LEU A 67 -8.22 -3.52 -5.06
C LEU A 67 -9.38 -4.15 -4.27
N ASP A 68 -10.62 -3.91 -4.72
CA ASP A 68 -11.84 -4.50 -4.20
C ASP A 68 -11.81 -6.03 -4.23
N ALA A 69 -11.49 -6.61 -5.40
CA ALA A 69 -11.39 -8.05 -5.57
C ALA A 69 -10.27 -8.65 -4.71
N MET A 70 -9.13 -7.97 -4.60
CA MET A 70 -8.02 -8.44 -3.76
C MET A 70 -8.35 -8.40 -2.26
N ALA A 71 -8.98 -7.33 -1.79
CA ALA A 71 -9.43 -7.22 -0.40
C ALA A 71 -10.46 -8.31 -0.07
N GLN A 72 -11.43 -8.54 -0.96
CA GLN A 72 -12.41 -9.61 -0.79
C GLN A 72 -11.77 -10.99 -0.74
N ALA A 73 -10.84 -11.29 -1.65
CA ALA A 73 -10.15 -12.58 -1.70
C ALA A 73 -9.32 -12.84 -0.42
N ALA A 74 -8.62 -11.82 0.08
CA ALA A 74 -7.87 -11.92 1.32
C ALA A 74 -8.78 -12.20 2.53
N LEU A 75 -9.92 -11.50 2.64
CA LEU A 75 -10.91 -11.74 3.69
C LEU A 75 -11.52 -13.14 3.61
N GLN A 76 -11.84 -13.62 2.40
CA GLN A 76 -12.36 -14.99 2.18
C GLN A 76 -11.33 -16.06 2.56
N ALA A 77 -10.03 -15.77 2.42
CA ALA A 77 -8.95 -16.63 2.89
C ALA A 77 -8.72 -16.56 4.42
N GLY A 78 -9.54 -15.79 5.16
CA GLY A 78 -9.45 -15.66 6.61
C GLY A 78 -8.44 -14.63 7.10
N ALA A 79 -7.85 -13.83 6.19
CA ALA A 79 -6.89 -12.79 6.56
C ALA A 79 -7.60 -11.47 6.90
N ARG A 80 -7.03 -10.72 7.85
CA ARG A 80 -7.31 -9.28 7.97
C ARG A 80 -6.73 -8.55 6.76
N VAL A 81 -7.26 -7.37 6.44
CA VAL A 81 -6.76 -6.55 5.32
C VAL A 81 -6.34 -5.17 5.82
N LEU A 82 -5.16 -4.74 5.39
CA LEU A 82 -4.66 -3.37 5.50
C LEU A 82 -4.45 -2.81 4.10
N LEU A 83 -5.17 -1.76 3.75
CA LEU A 83 -4.87 -0.96 2.56
C LEU A 83 -3.87 0.14 2.89
N VAL A 84 -2.87 0.30 2.02
CA VAL A 84 -1.90 1.39 2.09
C VAL A 84 -2.14 2.30 0.89
N GLY A 85 -2.68 3.48 1.17
CA GLY A 85 -3.09 4.45 0.19
C GLY A 85 -1.92 5.23 -0.41
N MET A 86 -2.12 5.63 -1.67
CA MET A 86 -1.24 6.51 -2.43
C MET A 86 -2.00 7.76 -2.87
N GLN A 87 -1.26 8.82 -3.16
CA GLN A 87 -1.81 10.07 -3.70
C GLN A 87 -0.99 10.49 -4.91
N MET A 88 -1.65 11.15 -5.85
CA MET A 88 -0.99 11.76 -7.00
C MET A 88 -0.76 13.26 -6.74
N PRO A 89 0.36 13.83 -7.23
CA PRO A 89 0.56 15.26 -7.07
C PRO A 89 -0.47 16.07 -7.88
N PRO A 90 -0.77 17.31 -7.47
CA PRO A 90 -1.86 18.10 -8.06
C PRO A 90 -1.71 18.39 -9.56
N ASN A 91 -0.51 18.26 -10.12
CA ASN A 91 -0.24 18.45 -11.55
C ASN A 91 -0.89 17.40 -12.46
N TYR A 92 -1.37 16.27 -11.91
CA TYR A 92 -2.19 15.30 -12.63
C TYR A 92 -3.68 15.71 -12.71
N GLY A 93 -4.03 16.85 -12.12
CA GLY A 93 -5.40 17.36 -12.01
C GLY A 93 -6.01 17.05 -10.64
N ALA A 94 -6.52 18.07 -9.96
CA ALA A 94 -7.04 17.96 -8.60
C ALA A 94 -8.13 16.87 -8.47
N ARG A 95 -9.10 16.88 -9.40
CA ARG A 95 -10.17 15.88 -9.44
C ARG A 95 -9.63 14.45 -9.58
N TYR A 96 -8.61 14.24 -10.41
CA TYR A 96 -8.01 12.92 -10.60
C TYR A 96 -7.31 12.45 -9.32
N ALA A 97 -6.53 13.33 -8.69
CA ALA A 97 -5.83 13.03 -7.44
C ALA A 97 -6.80 12.72 -6.29
N GLU A 98 -7.89 13.49 -6.16
CA GLU A 98 -8.95 13.26 -5.18
C GLU A 98 -9.65 11.92 -5.40
N GLN A 99 -10.04 11.62 -6.65
CA GLN A 99 -10.67 10.35 -6.99
C GLN A 99 -9.74 9.17 -6.72
N PHE A 100 -8.46 9.27 -7.10
CA PHE A 100 -7.49 8.22 -6.84
C PHE A 100 -7.29 7.96 -5.34
N ALA A 101 -7.17 9.01 -4.53
CA ALA A 101 -7.05 8.87 -3.08
C ALA A 101 -8.32 8.27 -2.46
N ALA A 102 -9.51 8.63 -2.96
CA ALA A 102 -10.80 8.16 -2.46
C ALA A 102 -10.99 6.65 -2.64
N ILE A 103 -10.44 6.05 -3.71
CA ILE A 103 -10.49 4.59 -3.96
C ILE A 103 -10.09 3.80 -2.72
N TYR A 104 -8.96 4.15 -2.09
CA TYR A 104 -8.46 3.43 -0.93
C TYR A 104 -9.41 3.51 0.27
N ALA A 105 -10.00 4.68 0.50
CA ALA A 105 -10.98 4.88 1.57
C ALA A 105 -12.29 4.13 1.30
N ASP A 106 -12.74 4.11 0.05
CA ASP A 106 -13.98 3.45 -0.35
C ASP A 106 -13.86 1.93 -0.27
N VAL A 107 -12.76 1.35 -0.77
CA VAL A 107 -12.49 -0.09 -0.64
C VAL A 107 -12.31 -0.48 0.84
N ALA A 108 -11.57 0.31 1.62
CA ALA A 108 -11.39 0.04 3.05
C ALA A 108 -12.74 0.02 3.78
N ARG A 109 -13.59 1.02 3.54
CA ARG A 109 -14.93 1.11 4.14
C ARG A 109 -15.83 -0.05 3.72
N LYS A 110 -15.85 -0.40 2.43
CA LYS A 110 -16.66 -1.49 1.89
C LYS A 110 -16.34 -2.84 2.53
N HIS A 111 -15.06 -3.10 2.75
CA HIS A 111 -14.56 -4.38 3.29
C HIS A 111 -14.30 -4.36 4.80
N LYS A 112 -14.58 -3.24 5.48
CA LYS A 112 -14.18 -3.02 6.89
C LYS A 112 -12.69 -3.29 7.12
N ALA A 113 -11.86 -3.00 6.12
CA ALA A 113 -10.42 -3.13 6.18
C ALA A 113 -9.81 -1.91 6.87
N ALA A 114 -8.62 -2.08 7.44
CA ALA A 114 -7.84 -0.97 7.95
C ALA A 114 -7.20 -0.18 6.81
N LEU A 115 -6.89 1.09 7.07
CA LEU A 115 -6.36 2.01 6.06
C LEU A 115 -5.20 2.85 6.63
N VAL A 116 -4.09 2.87 5.91
CA VAL A 116 -3.09 3.95 5.96
C VAL A 116 -3.43 4.91 4.83
N PRO A 117 -3.90 6.15 5.09
CA PRO A 117 -4.42 7.01 4.03
C PRO A 117 -3.37 7.42 2.99
N PHE A 118 -2.13 7.61 3.42
CA PHE A 118 -1.04 8.03 2.54
C PHE A 118 0.31 7.52 3.02
N LEU A 119 0.93 6.63 2.24
CA LEU A 119 2.25 6.05 2.55
C LEU A 119 3.36 7.10 2.60
N LEU A 120 3.33 8.08 1.71
CA LEU A 120 4.41 9.07 1.55
C LEU A 120 4.18 10.34 2.37
N LYS A 121 3.33 10.29 3.41
CA LYS A 121 3.14 11.41 4.33
C LYS A 121 4.46 11.76 5.04
N GLY A 122 4.81 13.05 5.10
CA GLY A 122 6.10 13.51 5.61
C GLY A 122 7.30 13.18 4.70
N VAL A 123 7.06 12.67 3.49
CA VAL A 123 8.08 12.37 2.48
C VAL A 123 7.81 13.19 1.22
N ALA A 124 6.64 12.99 0.60
CA ALA A 124 6.24 13.70 -0.60
C ALA A 124 5.84 15.17 -0.34
N ASP A 125 5.36 15.46 0.87
CA ASP A 125 4.96 16.79 1.34
C ASP A 125 5.94 17.39 2.38
N ALA A 126 7.16 16.84 2.45
CA ALA A 126 8.24 17.41 3.25
C ALA A 126 8.72 18.77 2.66
N PRO A 127 9.40 19.63 3.44
CA PRO A 127 9.94 20.91 2.93
C PRO A 127 10.96 20.75 1.79
N ASP A 128 11.72 19.65 1.79
CA ASP A 128 12.71 19.32 0.75
C ASP A 128 12.52 17.86 0.30
N PRO A 129 11.45 17.56 -0.45
CA PRO A 129 11.08 16.19 -0.78
C PRO A 129 12.14 15.56 -1.69
N LEU A 130 12.81 16.33 -2.56
CA LEU A 130 13.81 15.82 -3.50
C LEU A 130 14.98 15.10 -2.82
N LYS A 131 15.32 15.46 -1.58
CA LYS A 131 16.34 14.75 -0.77
C LYS A 131 15.90 13.37 -0.30
N LEU A 132 14.60 13.07 -0.34
CA LEU A 132 14.00 11.82 0.12
C LEU A 132 13.61 10.88 -1.04
N PHE A 133 13.78 11.32 -2.29
CA PHE A 133 13.58 10.48 -3.47
C PHE A 133 14.91 10.09 -4.12
N GLN A 134 14.85 9.07 -4.98
CA GLN A 134 15.92 8.69 -5.89
C GLN A 134 16.00 9.68 -7.05
N ALA A 135 16.98 9.51 -7.94
CA ALA A 135 17.20 10.41 -9.07
C ALA A 135 15.99 10.51 -10.02
N ASP A 136 15.14 9.49 -10.06
CA ASP A 136 13.90 9.47 -10.83
C ASP A 136 12.77 10.33 -10.23
N ARG A 137 12.94 10.83 -8.99
CA ARG A 137 11.97 11.66 -8.25
C ARG A 137 10.62 10.97 -7.99
N ILE A 138 10.54 9.66 -8.18
CA ILE A 138 9.32 8.85 -8.00
C ILE A 138 9.50 7.90 -6.82
N HIS A 139 10.66 7.25 -6.72
CA HIS A 139 10.90 6.24 -5.70
C HIS A 139 11.57 6.83 -4.46
N PRO A 140 11.04 6.62 -3.23
CA PRO A 140 11.71 7.04 -2.02
C PRO A 140 13.09 6.37 -1.87
N ASN A 141 14.07 7.11 -1.38
CA ASN A 141 15.41 6.58 -1.13
C ASN A 141 15.51 5.94 0.28
N ALA A 142 16.71 5.52 0.66
CA ALA A 142 16.95 4.86 1.95
C ALA A 142 16.62 5.75 3.16
N ALA A 143 16.84 7.07 3.06
CA ALA A 143 16.58 8.01 4.15
C ALA A 143 15.07 8.20 4.42
N ALA A 144 14.22 7.95 3.42
CA ALA A 144 12.77 8.02 3.58
C ALA A 144 12.19 6.79 4.29
N GLN A 145 12.82 5.62 4.18
CA GLN A 145 12.26 4.33 4.63
C GLN A 145 11.80 4.32 6.10
N PRO A 146 12.51 4.94 7.07
CA PRO A 146 12.02 5.05 8.44
C PRO A 146 10.69 5.80 8.56
N THR A 147 10.51 6.87 7.78
CA THR A 147 9.25 7.64 7.74
C THR A 147 8.12 6.83 7.13
N LEU A 148 8.37 6.09 6.03
CA LEU A 148 7.39 5.18 5.45
C LEU A 148 6.93 4.14 6.47
N LEU A 149 7.87 3.53 7.21
CA LEU A 149 7.54 2.59 8.29
C LEU A 149 6.71 3.27 9.37
N ALA A 150 7.06 4.50 9.78
CA ALA A 150 6.34 5.24 10.80
C ALA A 150 4.89 5.58 10.39
N ASN A 151 4.63 5.77 9.10
CA ASN A 151 3.28 5.98 8.58
C ASN A 151 2.41 4.72 8.63
N VAL A 152 3.02 3.56 8.37
CA VAL A 152 2.30 2.27 8.32
C VAL A 152 2.14 1.66 9.72
N TRP A 153 3.15 1.80 10.57
CA TRP A 153 3.27 1.07 11.83
C TRP A 153 2.10 1.22 12.81
N PRO A 154 1.53 2.42 13.06
CA PRO A 154 0.44 2.56 14.02
C PRO A 154 -0.79 1.74 13.65
N VAL A 155 -1.15 1.72 12.36
CA VAL A 155 -2.29 0.97 11.86
C VAL A 155 -1.96 -0.53 11.82
N LEU A 156 -0.79 -0.88 11.29
CA LEU A 156 -0.34 -2.27 11.21
C LEU A 156 -0.26 -2.93 12.59
N LYS A 157 0.30 -2.24 13.60
CA LYS A 157 0.43 -2.76 14.97
C LYS A 157 -0.94 -3.06 15.60
N GLY A 158 -1.96 -2.28 15.32
CA GLY A 158 -3.33 -2.56 15.79
C GLY A 158 -3.95 -3.82 15.19
N LEU A 159 -3.36 -4.36 14.12
CA LEU A 159 -3.80 -5.56 13.40
C LEU A 159 -2.87 -6.76 13.64
N LEU A 160 -1.89 -6.67 14.53
CA LEU A 160 -1.06 -7.81 14.90
C LEU A 160 -1.61 -8.37 16.22
#